data_AF-A0A349UM04-F1
#
_entry.id   AF-A0A349UM04-F1
#
_cell.length_a   1.000
_cell.length_b   1.000
_cell.length_c   1.000
_cell.angle_alpha   90.00
_cell.angle_beta   90.00
_cell.angle_gamma   90.00
#
_symmetry.space_group_name_H-M   'P 1'
#
loop_
_entity.id
_entity.type
_entity.pdbx_description
1 polymer ?
#
loop_
_entity_poly.entity_id
_entity_poly.type
_entity_poly.pdbx_seq_one_letter_code
_entity_poly.pdbx_strand_id
1 'polypeptide(L)'
;PVVENRGNAATEEGVTVGAKFGVDGKTVCWSDRFHGPLAPGQKVELKPNNGPTGKTSWVMTRGCHNVTVQVDDLNRITEFNEGNNRRVITINSGTGPDLVIKAVTVKEARQGKPLVVEVTVANVGSEPVPKGSRVGATLYAIDGEKRPKVLSWAISRDGLPVGGNMPLTIQCDSSLVTEQHKFLAIVDDVNRIAELDKTNNRAEFEIANGTPAEPRGDAPSK
;
A
#
# COMPACT_ATOMS: atom_id res chain seq x y z
N PRO A 1 5.91 1.65 23.60
CA PRO A 1 6.86 0.77 22.88
C PRO A 1 7.96 0.31 23.84
N VAL A 2 8.68 -0.76 23.54
CA VAL A 2 9.95 -1.06 24.21
C VAL A 2 11.07 -0.39 23.42
N VAL A 3 11.81 0.50 24.07
CA VAL A 3 12.98 1.20 23.52
C VAL A 3 14.23 0.55 24.09
N GLU A 4 15.25 0.39 23.26
CA GLU A 4 16.55 -0.19 23.62
C GLU A 4 17.64 0.80 23.23
N ASN A 5 18.52 1.14 24.17
CA ASN A 5 19.73 1.87 23.80
C ASN A 5 20.70 0.89 23.14
N ARG A 6 20.90 1.04 21.83
CA ARG A 6 21.83 0.22 21.03
C ARG A 6 23.20 0.87 20.83
N GLY A 7 23.43 2.03 21.42
CA GLY A 7 24.72 2.71 21.45
C GLY A 7 25.67 2.13 22.49
N ASN A 8 26.84 2.76 22.62
CA ASN A 8 27.90 2.39 23.57
C ASN A 8 27.99 3.33 24.78
N ALA A 9 27.16 4.37 24.86
CA ALA A 9 27.09 5.31 25.97
C ALA A 9 25.67 5.39 26.52
N ALA A 10 25.52 5.72 27.81
CA ALA A 10 24.22 5.99 28.40
C ALA A 10 23.64 7.31 27.86
N THR A 11 22.32 7.42 27.80
CA THR A 11 21.67 8.72 27.58
C THR A 11 21.98 9.66 28.74
N GLU A 12 21.94 10.97 28.50
CA GLU A 12 22.19 11.97 29.54
C GLU A 12 21.20 11.88 30.71
N GLU A 13 21.69 12.13 31.93
CA GLU A 13 20.89 12.18 33.15
C GLU A 13 19.80 13.26 33.05
N GLY A 14 18.57 12.94 33.43
CA GLY A 14 17.46 13.91 33.42
C GLY A 14 16.88 14.23 32.04
N VAL A 15 17.57 13.89 30.94
CA VAL A 15 17.06 14.08 29.58
C VAL A 15 15.94 13.08 29.29
N THR A 16 14.80 13.56 28.79
CA THR A 16 13.65 12.71 28.48
C THR A 16 13.94 11.76 27.33
N VAL A 17 13.80 10.44 27.56
CA VAL A 17 13.70 9.45 26.48
C VAL A 17 12.22 9.29 26.14
N GLY A 18 11.75 10.13 25.23
CA GLY A 18 10.33 10.24 24.88
C GLY A 18 9.94 9.37 23.69
N ALA A 19 8.63 9.16 23.51
CA ALA A 19 8.08 8.60 22.29
C ALA A 19 6.77 9.29 21.90
N LYS A 20 6.67 9.71 20.64
CA LYS A 20 5.45 10.21 20.01
C LYS A 20 4.72 9.09 19.30
N PHE A 21 3.40 9.03 19.49
CA PHE A 21 2.51 8.10 18.79
C PHE A 21 1.61 8.91 17.86
N GLY A 22 1.53 8.47 16.61
CA GLY A 22 0.68 9.08 15.60
C GLY A 22 -0.20 8.06 14.89
N VAL A 23 -1.33 8.53 14.38
CA VAL A 23 -2.25 7.77 13.53
C VAL A 23 -2.54 8.62 12.30
N ASP A 24 -2.31 8.06 11.12
CA ASP A 24 -2.52 8.72 9.82
C ASP A 24 -1.83 10.08 9.72
N GLY A 25 -0.60 10.14 10.25
CA GLY A 25 0.22 11.35 10.26
C GLY A 25 -0.11 12.37 11.37
N LYS A 26 -1.16 12.14 12.17
CA LYS A 26 -1.55 13.01 13.29
C LYS A 26 -1.08 12.45 14.61
N THR A 27 -0.45 13.27 15.45
CA THR A 27 -0.11 12.88 16.83
C THR A 27 -1.37 12.60 17.64
N VAL A 28 -1.41 11.47 18.34
CA VAL A 28 -2.54 11.08 19.18
C VAL A 28 -2.20 11.06 20.67
N CYS A 29 -0.99 10.63 21.02
CA CYS A 29 -0.47 10.65 22.38
C CYS A 29 1.06 10.59 22.36
N TRP A 30 1.69 10.77 23.51
CA TRP A 30 3.13 10.64 23.70
C TRP A 30 3.46 10.08 25.08
N SER A 31 4.72 9.73 25.26
CA SER A 31 5.35 9.37 26.53
C SER A 31 6.52 10.30 26.77
N ASP A 32 6.56 10.97 27.92
CA ASP A 32 7.61 11.92 28.31
C ASP A 32 8.07 11.77 29.78
N ARG A 33 7.61 10.73 30.49
CA ARG A 33 7.88 10.51 31.92
C ARG A 33 9.21 9.83 32.24
N PHE A 34 9.81 9.16 31.27
CA PHE A 34 11.10 8.52 31.49
C PHE A 34 12.20 9.55 31.24
N HIS A 35 12.97 9.81 32.28
CA HIS A 35 14.16 10.65 32.24
C HIS A 35 15.37 9.72 32.37
N GLY A 36 16.39 9.98 31.56
CA GLY A 36 17.63 9.23 31.54
C GLY A 36 18.30 9.18 32.91
N PRO A 37 19.23 8.22 33.07
CA PRO A 37 19.97 7.58 31.99
C PRO A 37 19.37 6.23 31.57
N LEU A 38 19.44 5.95 30.27
CA LEU A 38 19.22 4.62 29.70
C LEU A 38 20.59 4.05 29.29
N ALA A 39 21.12 3.10 30.06
CA ALA A 39 22.45 2.53 29.81
C ALA A 39 22.52 1.70 28.51
N PRO A 40 23.72 1.45 27.94
CA PRO A 40 23.90 0.58 26.78
C PRO A 40 23.26 -0.80 26.98
N GLY A 41 22.47 -1.26 26.00
CA GLY A 41 21.73 -2.52 26.05
C GLY A 41 20.51 -2.51 26.97
N GLN A 42 20.29 -1.45 27.74
CA GLN A 42 19.12 -1.32 28.61
C GLN A 42 17.86 -1.08 27.78
N LYS A 43 16.76 -1.66 28.25
CA LYS A 43 15.43 -1.50 27.67
C LYS A 43 14.50 -0.79 28.63
N VAL A 44 13.62 0.05 28.07
CA VAL A 44 12.55 0.70 28.82
C VAL A 44 11.24 0.57 28.05
N GLU A 45 10.16 0.24 28.76
CA GLU A 45 8.81 0.31 28.21
C GLU A 45 8.27 1.74 28.37
N LEU A 46 8.12 2.46 27.27
CA LEU A 46 7.48 3.77 27.24
C LEU A 46 5.97 3.61 27.10
N LYS A 47 5.24 4.05 28.12
CA LYS A 47 3.76 4.06 28.15
C LYS A 47 3.24 5.47 27.87
N PRO A 48 2.27 5.64 26.96
CA PRO A 48 1.64 6.93 26.75
C PRO A 48 1.10 7.51 28.06
N ASN A 49 1.38 8.78 28.31
CA ASN A 49 1.05 9.44 29.57
C ASN A 49 0.34 10.79 29.37
N ASN A 50 0.35 11.33 28.14
CA ASN A 50 -0.40 12.51 27.76
C ASN A 50 -0.64 12.54 26.24
N GLY A 51 -1.38 13.54 25.77
CA GLY A 51 -1.70 13.73 24.36
C GLY A 51 -2.31 15.11 24.09
N PRO A 52 -2.56 15.48 22.82
CA PRO A 52 -3.07 16.81 22.48
C PRO A 52 -4.39 17.19 23.16
N THR A 53 -5.14 16.19 23.62
CA THR A 53 -6.44 16.35 24.30
C THR A 53 -6.41 15.87 25.76
N GLY A 54 -5.21 15.74 26.36
CA GLY A 54 -5.06 15.18 27.70
C GLY A 54 -5.29 13.66 27.77
N LYS A 55 -5.38 12.98 26.62
CA LYS A 55 -5.64 11.55 26.52
C LYS A 55 -4.36 10.78 26.22
N THR A 56 -4.26 9.58 26.79
CA THR A 56 -3.16 8.64 26.56
C THR A 56 -3.48 7.60 25.47
N SER A 57 -4.69 7.66 24.91
CA SER A 57 -5.19 6.69 23.95
C SER A 57 -5.89 7.37 22.78
N TRP A 58 -5.97 6.62 21.68
CA TRP A 58 -6.76 6.94 20.51
C TRP A 58 -7.91 5.95 20.39
N VAL A 59 -9.07 6.44 19.95
CA VAL A 59 -10.25 5.60 19.69
C VAL A 59 -10.16 5.13 18.24
N MET A 60 -9.95 3.83 18.05
CA MET A 60 -9.89 3.18 16.74
C MET A 60 -11.17 3.45 15.95
N THR A 61 -11.03 4.00 14.75
CA THR A 61 -12.13 4.13 13.80
C THR A 61 -12.13 2.97 12.79
N ARG A 62 -13.22 2.84 12.03
CA ARG A 62 -13.29 1.87 10.92
C ARG A 62 -12.32 2.29 9.81
N GLY A 63 -11.61 1.31 9.25
CA GLY A 63 -10.67 1.48 8.13
C GLY A 63 -9.24 1.09 8.48
N CYS A 64 -8.35 1.35 7.51
CA CYS A 64 -6.91 1.18 7.57
C CYS A 64 -6.28 2.41 8.16
N HIS A 65 -5.42 2.19 9.16
CA HIS A 65 -4.74 3.22 9.90
C HIS A 65 -3.25 2.93 9.96
N ASN A 66 -2.44 3.94 9.63
CA ASN A 66 -1.00 3.89 9.80
C ASN A 66 -0.64 4.40 11.19
N VAL A 67 -0.30 3.48 12.09
CA VAL A 67 0.18 3.81 13.43
C VAL A 67 1.69 4.00 13.39
N THR A 68 2.13 5.20 13.74
CA THR A 68 3.55 5.56 13.83
C THR A 68 3.96 5.68 15.29
N VAL A 69 5.15 5.17 15.60
CA VAL A 69 5.87 5.47 16.84
C VAL A 69 7.21 6.08 16.46
N GLN A 70 7.54 7.21 17.06
CA GLN A 70 8.83 7.87 16.91
C GLN A 70 9.44 8.12 18.29
N VAL A 71 10.58 7.50 18.57
CA VAL A 71 11.39 7.75 19.77
C VAL A 71 12.19 9.03 19.57
N ASP A 72 12.40 9.77 20.65
CA ASP A 72 13.09 11.06 20.68
C ASP A 72 12.66 12.02 19.57
N ASP A 73 11.35 12.21 19.45
CA ASP A 73 10.77 12.94 18.33
C ASP A 73 11.07 14.45 18.32
N LEU A 74 11.63 14.99 19.41
CA LEU A 74 12.15 16.36 19.50
C LEU A 74 13.69 16.43 19.44
N ASN A 75 14.36 15.32 19.12
CA ASN A 75 15.81 15.26 18.90
C ASN A 75 16.62 15.80 20.10
N ARG A 76 16.28 15.32 21.31
CA ARG A 76 16.91 15.70 22.58
C ARG A 76 18.18 14.90 22.85
N ILE A 77 18.31 13.73 22.26
CA ILE A 77 19.41 12.79 22.46
C ILE A 77 20.15 12.69 21.14
N THR A 78 21.46 12.90 21.15
CA THR A 78 22.27 12.67 19.95
C THR A 78 22.53 11.17 19.81
N GLU A 79 22.12 10.59 18.70
CA GLU A 79 22.24 9.15 18.44
C GLU A 79 23.17 8.86 17.26
N PHE A 80 23.73 7.64 17.23
CA PHE A 80 24.56 7.21 16.09
C PHE A 80 23.76 7.07 14.79
N ASN A 81 22.45 6.81 14.89
CA ASN A 81 21.58 6.63 13.74
C ASN A 81 20.18 7.21 14.01
N GLU A 82 20.01 8.49 13.75
CA GLU A 82 18.72 9.20 13.89
C GLU A 82 17.59 8.60 13.04
N GLY A 83 17.93 7.81 12.02
CA GLY A 83 16.96 7.21 11.09
C GLY A 83 16.26 5.97 11.62
N ASN A 84 16.73 5.34 12.71
CA ASN A 84 16.19 4.07 13.20
C ASN A 84 15.12 4.22 14.32
N ASN A 85 14.77 5.45 14.69
CA ASN A 85 13.86 5.76 15.79
C ASN A 85 12.39 5.79 15.41
N ARG A 86 12.06 5.57 14.13
CA ARG A 86 10.70 5.64 13.63
C ARG A 86 10.23 4.29 13.10
N ARG A 87 9.08 3.83 13.61
CA ARG A 87 8.39 2.63 13.14
C ARG A 87 6.97 2.98 12.72
N VAL A 88 6.52 2.40 11.60
CA VAL A 88 5.13 2.47 11.15
C VAL A 88 4.59 1.05 11.06
N ILE A 89 3.37 0.85 11.54
CA ILE A 89 2.60 -0.36 11.30
C ILE A 89 1.25 0.02 10.72
N THR A 90 0.70 -0.84 9.88
CA THR A 90 -0.63 -0.69 9.31
C THR A 90 -1.59 -1.63 10.04
N ILE A 91 -2.72 -1.11 10.48
CA ILE A 91 -3.77 -1.86 11.17
C ILE A 91 -5.13 -1.57 10.55
N ASN A 92 -5.96 -2.61 10.41
CA ASN A 92 -7.32 -2.50 9.88
C ASN A 92 -8.32 -2.75 11.02
N SER A 93 -9.38 -1.93 11.10
CA SER A 93 -10.49 -2.14 12.05
C SER A 93 -11.86 -1.98 11.39
N GLY A 94 -12.83 -2.68 11.97
CA GLY A 94 -14.20 -2.75 11.49
C GLY A 94 -14.41 -3.86 10.46
N THR A 95 -15.65 -3.94 9.95
CA THR A 95 -16.02 -4.85 8.87
C THR A 95 -16.15 -4.09 7.56
N GLY A 96 -15.97 -4.74 6.41
CA GLY A 96 -16.08 -4.07 5.12
C GLY A 96 -15.42 -4.84 3.98
N PRO A 97 -15.68 -4.47 2.72
CA PRO A 97 -14.88 -4.92 1.59
C PRO A 97 -13.42 -4.47 1.70
N ASP A 98 -12.51 -5.21 1.09
CA ASP A 98 -11.09 -4.86 0.92
C ASP A 98 -10.65 -5.40 -0.44
N LEU A 99 -10.57 -4.55 -1.46
CA LEU A 99 -10.30 -4.99 -2.83
C LEU A 99 -8.81 -4.96 -3.11
N VAL A 100 -8.28 -6.11 -3.49
CA VAL A 100 -6.89 -6.25 -3.90
C VAL A 100 -6.81 -6.72 -5.34
N ILE A 101 -5.71 -6.39 -6.00
CA ILE A 101 -5.34 -7.03 -7.26
C ILE A 101 -4.67 -8.36 -6.91
N LYS A 102 -5.38 -9.46 -7.15
CA LYS A 102 -4.86 -10.81 -6.93
C LYS A 102 -3.91 -11.25 -8.04
N ALA A 103 -4.20 -10.88 -9.28
CA ALA A 103 -3.38 -11.20 -10.44
C ALA A 103 -3.60 -10.19 -11.56
N VAL A 104 -2.56 -9.99 -12.36
CA VAL A 104 -2.63 -9.30 -13.65
C VAL A 104 -2.12 -10.27 -14.70
N THR A 105 -2.91 -10.51 -15.75
CA THR A 105 -2.57 -11.41 -16.85
C THR A 105 -2.69 -10.66 -18.17
N VAL A 106 -1.59 -10.60 -18.93
CA VAL A 106 -1.61 -10.09 -20.31
C VAL A 106 -2.15 -11.18 -21.22
N LYS A 107 -3.30 -10.95 -21.85
CA LYS A 107 -3.97 -11.89 -22.76
C LYS A 107 -3.57 -11.69 -24.22
N GLU A 108 -3.21 -10.46 -24.60
CA GLU A 108 -2.77 -10.09 -25.94
C GLU A 108 -1.88 -8.84 -25.87
N ALA A 109 -0.75 -8.86 -26.58
CA ALA A 109 0.23 -7.79 -26.63
C ALA A 109 0.95 -7.71 -27.99
N ARG A 110 0.36 -8.24 -29.07
CA ARG A 110 0.97 -8.17 -30.40
C ARG A 110 0.77 -6.79 -31.03
N GLN A 111 1.82 -6.28 -31.66
CA GLN A 111 1.76 -5.03 -32.42
C GLN A 111 0.63 -5.06 -33.46
N GLY A 112 -0.16 -3.99 -33.53
CA GLY A 112 -1.33 -3.89 -34.41
C GLY A 112 -2.58 -4.68 -33.93
N LYS A 113 -2.52 -5.35 -32.78
CA LYS A 113 -3.68 -5.88 -32.05
C LYS A 113 -3.91 -5.08 -30.78
N PRO A 114 -5.17 -4.89 -30.34
CA PRO A 114 -5.44 -4.25 -29.06
C PRO A 114 -4.70 -4.96 -27.93
N LEU A 115 -4.08 -4.19 -27.04
CA LEU A 115 -3.53 -4.72 -25.80
C LEU A 115 -4.69 -5.16 -24.91
N VAL A 116 -4.71 -6.43 -24.49
CA VAL A 116 -5.73 -7.00 -23.62
C VAL A 116 -5.09 -7.44 -22.31
N VAL A 117 -5.53 -6.85 -21.20
CA VAL A 117 -5.06 -7.15 -19.85
C VAL A 117 -6.24 -7.58 -19.00
N GLU A 118 -6.13 -8.72 -18.33
CA GLU A 118 -7.10 -9.18 -17.34
C GLU A 118 -6.57 -8.89 -15.94
N VAL A 119 -7.31 -8.09 -15.18
CA VAL A 119 -7.04 -7.80 -13.77
C VAL A 119 -8.00 -8.62 -12.94
N THR A 120 -7.49 -9.59 -12.19
CA THR A 120 -8.30 -10.33 -11.21
C THR A 120 -8.36 -9.56 -9.92
N VAL A 121 -9.52 -8.97 -9.65
CA VAL A 121 -9.83 -8.31 -8.38
C VAL A 121 -10.29 -9.37 -7.37
N ALA A 122 -9.81 -9.33 -6.13
CA ALA A 122 -10.31 -10.16 -5.05
C ALA A 122 -10.81 -9.29 -3.89
N ASN A 123 -11.85 -9.74 -3.20
CA ASN A 123 -12.29 -9.13 -1.95
C ASN A 123 -11.74 -9.94 -0.77
N VAL A 124 -10.71 -9.41 -0.11
CA VAL A 124 -10.09 -10.02 1.08
C VAL A 124 -10.66 -9.46 2.40
N GLY A 125 -11.68 -8.60 2.30
CA GLY A 125 -12.35 -7.99 3.43
C GLY A 125 -13.33 -8.95 4.10
N SER A 126 -14.05 -8.43 5.09
CA SER A 126 -15.01 -9.21 5.87
C SER A 126 -16.46 -9.07 5.41
N GLU A 127 -16.74 -8.18 4.45
CA GLU A 127 -18.10 -7.95 3.91
C GLU A 127 -18.08 -7.99 2.38
N PRO A 128 -19.18 -8.42 1.74
CA PRO A 128 -19.27 -8.44 0.29
C PRO A 128 -19.37 -7.01 -0.27
N VAL A 129 -18.90 -6.81 -1.50
CA VAL A 129 -19.36 -5.67 -2.31
C VAL A 129 -20.76 -6.01 -2.84
N PRO A 130 -21.80 -5.21 -2.53
CA PRO A 130 -23.16 -5.50 -2.98
C PRO A 130 -23.30 -5.51 -4.50
N LYS A 131 -24.20 -6.36 -5.02
CA LYS A 131 -24.59 -6.33 -6.43
C LYS A 131 -25.16 -4.95 -6.80
N GLY A 132 -24.82 -4.45 -7.98
CA GLY A 132 -25.13 -3.11 -8.46
C GLY A 132 -24.01 -2.09 -8.20
N SER A 133 -23.16 -2.31 -7.20
CA SER A 133 -21.96 -1.49 -6.96
C SER A 133 -20.96 -1.62 -8.09
N ARG A 134 -20.29 -0.52 -8.42
CA ARG A 134 -19.33 -0.45 -9.53
C ARG A 134 -17.94 -0.89 -9.06
N VAL A 135 -17.59 -2.16 -9.25
CA VAL A 135 -16.22 -2.66 -9.05
C VAL A 135 -15.45 -2.44 -10.34
N GLY A 136 -14.42 -1.59 -10.33
CA GLY A 136 -13.66 -1.27 -11.53
C GLY A 136 -12.15 -1.33 -11.32
N ALA A 137 -11.43 -1.60 -12.40
CA ALA A 137 -9.98 -1.53 -12.46
C ALA A 137 -9.56 -0.61 -13.61
N THR A 138 -8.59 0.26 -13.33
CA THR A 138 -8.02 1.20 -14.31
C THR A 138 -6.58 0.82 -14.58
N LEU A 139 -6.20 0.84 -15.86
CA LEU A 139 -4.85 0.60 -16.33
C LEU A 139 -4.18 1.94 -16.66
N TYR A 140 -2.95 2.13 -16.19
CA TYR A 140 -2.13 3.30 -16.43
C TYR A 140 -0.80 2.91 -17.06
N ALA A 141 -0.26 3.77 -17.93
CA ALA A 141 1.15 3.77 -18.30
C ALA A 141 1.95 4.61 -17.30
N ILE A 142 3.15 4.14 -16.93
CA ILE A 142 4.04 4.82 -15.97
C ILE A 142 5.49 4.94 -16.48
N ASP A 143 5.70 4.91 -17.80
CA ASP A 143 7.01 4.96 -18.46
C ASP A 143 7.70 6.32 -18.32
N GLY A 144 8.60 6.46 -17.34
CA GLY A 144 9.44 7.65 -17.18
C GLY A 144 8.68 8.97 -16.96
N GLU A 145 7.34 8.93 -16.92
CA GLU A 145 6.50 10.11 -16.77
C GLU A 145 6.37 10.51 -15.30
N LYS A 146 6.33 11.82 -15.04
CA LYS A 146 6.11 12.37 -13.70
C LYS A 146 4.75 12.01 -13.10
N ARG A 147 3.79 11.56 -13.92
CA ARG A 147 2.44 11.16 -13.50
C ARG A 147 1.95 9.96 -14.33
N PRO A 148 1.26 8.99 -13.70
CA PRO A 148 0.61 7.90 -14.44
C PRO A 148 -0.43 8.43 -15.44
N LYS A 149 -0.39 7.92 -16.67
CA LYS A 149 -1.36 8.23 -17.72
C LYS A 149 -2.42 7.15 -17.79
N VAL A 150 -3.69 7.51 -17.61
CA VAL A 150 -4.82 6.56 -17.79
C VAL A 150 -4.86 6.06 -19.23
N LEU A 151 -4.89 4.75 -19.40
CA LEU A 151 -5.01 4.09 -20.71
C LEU A 151 -6.45 3.68 -20.99
N SER A 152 -7.02 2.88 -20.09
CA SER A 152 -8.36 2.31 -20.20
C SER A 152 -8.80 1.73 -18.86
N TRP A 153 -10.04 1.29 -18.76
CA TRP A 153 -10.62 0.73 -17.53
C TRP A 153 -11.73 -0.27 -17.86
N ALA A 154 -12.06 -1.12 -16.90
CA ALA A 154 -13.18 -2.06 -16.97
C ALA A 154 -13.97 -2.01 -15.67
N ILE A 155 -15.26 -2.37 -15.75
CA ILE A 155 -16.18 -2.29 -14.61
C ILE A 155 -17.15 -3.48 -14.62
N SER A 156 -17.43 -4.03 -13.45
CA SER A 156 -18.51 -4.97 -13.21
C SER A 156 -19.48 -4.42 -12.16
N ARG A 157 -20.72 -4.91 -12.20
CA ARG A 157 -21.79 -4.62 -11.25
C ARG A 157 -22.36 -5.87 -10.59
N ASP A 158 -21.69 -7.01 -10.74
CA ASP A 158 -22.23 -8.27 -10.24
C ASP A 158 -22.14 -8.42 -8.72
N GLY A 159 -21.46 -7.48 -8.06
CA GLY A 159 -21.06 -7.60 -6.66
C GLY A 159 -19.85 -8.51 -6.53
N LEU A 160 -19.25 -8.56 -5.35
CA LEU A 160 -18.08 -9.40 -5.09
C LEU A 160 -18.15 -9.95 -3.65
N PRO A 161 -18.48 -11.24 -3.47
CA PRO A 161 -18.54 -11.84 -2.14
C PRO A 161 -17.16 -11.84 -1.45
N VAL A 162 -17.16 -12.01 -0.13
CA VAL A 162 -15.94 -12.22 0.67
C VAL A 162 -15.18 -13.43 0.15
N GLY A 163 -13.87 -13.28 -0.08
CA GLY A 163 -13.00 -14.30 -0.69
C GLY A 163 -13.25 -14.52 -2.19
N GLY A 164 -14.22 -13.82 -2.78
CA GLY A 164 -14.56 -13.88 -4.19
C GLY A 164 -13.49 -13.25 -5.08
N ASN A 165 -13.48 -13.67 -6.35
CA ASN A 165 -12.59 -13.12 -7.38
C ASN A 165 -13.42 -12.65 -8.58
N MET A 166 -13.01 -11.55 -9.19
CA MET A 166 -13.66 -10.91 -10.34
C MET A 166 -12.61 -10.58 -11.39
N PRO A 167 -12.51 -11.34 -12.50
CA PRO A 167 -11.68 -10.95 -13.62
C PRO A 167 -12.31 -9.76 -14.35
N LEU A 168 -11.53 -8.70 -14.55
CA LEU A 168 -11.90 -7.53 -15.34
C LEU A 168 -10.97 -7.42 -16.54
N THR A 169 -11.51 -7.56 -17.75
CA THR A 169 -10.76 -7.46 -19.00
C THR A 169 -10.74 -6.03 -19.50
N ILE A 170 -9.56 -5.44 -19.55
CA ILE A 170 -9.28 -4.10 -20.04
C ILE A 170 -8.66 -4.22 -21.44
N GLN A 171 -9.22 -3.49 -22.40
CA GLN A 171 -8.67 -3.36 -23.75
C GLN A 171 -8.22 -1.92 -23.98
N CYS A 172 -7.03 -1.74 -24.56
CA CYS A 172 -6.48 -0.45 -24.92
C CYS A 172 -5.73 -0.49 -26.26
N ASP A 173 -5.38 0.70 -26.76
CA ASP A 173 -4.77 0.86 -28.08
C ASP A 173 -3.41 0.13 -28.18
N SER A 174 -3.18 -0.51 -29.32
CA SER A 174 -1.99 -1.28 -29.68
C SER A 174 -0.69 -0.47 -29.78
N SER A 175 -0.77 0.85 -29.91
CA SER A 175 0.38 1.76 -30.03
C SER A 175 1.29 1.77 -28.79
N LEU A 176 0.81 1.22 -27.68
CA LEU A 176 1.51 1.12 -26.39
C LEU A 176 2.35 -0.15 -26.24
N VAL A 177 2.51 -0.94 -27.30
CA VAL A 177 3.31 -2.19 -27.27
C VAL A 177 4.54 -2.07 -28.18
N THR A 178 5.13 -0.88 -28.24
CA THR A 178 6.23 -0.61 -29.17
C THR A 178 7.61 -0.76 -28.51
N GLU A 179 7.71 -0.66 -27.18
CA GLU A 179 8.93 -0.89 -26.38
C GLU A 179 8.62 -1.61 -25.05
N GLN A 180 9.61 -1.80 -24.16
CA GLN A 180 9.33 -2.29 -22.81
C GLN A 180 8.58 -1.19 -22.05
N HIS A 181 7.33 -1.48 -21.67
CA HIS A 181 6.47 -0.53 -20.97
C HIS A 181 6.15 -1.01 -19.57
N LYS A 182 6.20 -0.08 -18.61
CA LYS A 182 5.80 -0.27 -17.23
C LYS A 182 4.38 0.26 -17.05
N PHE A 183 3.55 -0.59 -16.48
CA PHE A 183 2.13 -0.33 -16.25
C PHE A 183 1.80 -0.37 -14.76
N LEU A 184 0.73 0.32 -14.42
CA LEU A 184 0.12 0.32 -13.09
C LEU A 184 -1.35 -0.02 -13.26
N ALA A 185 -1.82 -1.07 -12.61
CA ALA A 185 -3.25 -1.35 -12.45
C ALA A 185 -3.69 -0.88 -11.06
N ILE A 186 -4.84 -0.22 -10.98
CA ILE A 186 -5.45 0.19 -9.70
C ILE A 186 -6.91 -0.25 -9.69
N VAL A 187 -7.32 -0.99 -8.66
CA VAL A 187 -8.73 -1.27 -8.39
C VAL A 187 -9.36 -0.13 -7.59
N ASP A 188 -10.56 0.28 -7.99
CA ASP A 188 -11.31 1.39 -7.39
C ASP A 188 -10.54 2.73 -7.27
N ASP A 189 -9.81 3.08 -8.32
CA ASP A 189 -8.98 4.29 -8.43
C ASP A 189 -9.68 5.61 -8.03
N VAL A 190 -10.99 5.72 -8.30
CA VAL A 190 -11.80 6.89 -7.95
C VAL A 190 -12.61 6.72 -6.65
N ASN A 191 -12.27 5.72 -5.83
CA ASN A 191 -12.79 5.53 -4.47
C ASN A 191 -14.34 5.42 -4.39
N ARG A 192 -14.96 4.58 -5.24
CA ARG A 192 -16.42 4.33 -5.21
C ARG A 192 -16.82 3.37 -4.11
N ILE A 193 -15.92 2.47 -3.72
CA ILE A 193 -16.13 1.46 -2.69
C ILE A 193 -15.42 1.94 -1.41
N ALA A 194 -16.13 1.88 -0.30
CA ALA A 194 -15.53 2.11 1.01
C ALA A 194 -14.82 0.82 1.44
N GLU A 195 -13.49 0.85 1.43
CA GLU A 195 -12.65 -0.31 1.69
C GLU A 195 -11.98 -0.24 3.06
N LEU A 196 -11.59 -1.40 3.58
CA LEU A 196 -10.81 -1.49 4.81
C LEU A 196 -9.40 -0.96 4.60
N ASP A 197 -8.67 -1.44 3.60
CA ASP A 197 -7.37 -0.93 3.21
C ASP A 197 -7.45 -0.39 1.78
N LYS A 198 -6.82 0.77 1.55
CA LYS A 198 -6.74 1.41 0.21
C LYS A 198 -5.32 1.37 -0.34
N THR A 199 -4.37 0.87 0.45
CA THR A 199 -2.95 0.89 0.11
C THR A 199 -2.52 -0.33 -0.67
N ASN A 200 -3.36 -1.38 -0.70
CA ASN A 200 -3.19 -2.69 -1.32
C ASN A 200 -3.94 -2.84 -2.66
N ASN A 201 -4.54 -1.77 -3.18
CA ASN A 201 -5.36 -1.77 -4.40
C ASN A 201 -4.58 -1.66 -5.71
N ARG A 202 -3.25 -1.75 -5.68
CA ARG A 202 -2.39 -1.46 -6.84
C ARG A 202 -1.40 -2.56 -7.16
N ALA A 203 -1.12 -2.75 -8.45
CA ALA A 203 -0.13 -3.68 -8.95
C ALA A 203 0.62 -3.06 -10.13
N GLU A 204 1.95 -3.05 -10.06
CA GLU A 204 2.82 -2.68 -11.17
C GLU A 204 3.24 -3.94 -11.93
N PHE A 205 3.34 -3.84 -13.25
CA PHE A 205 3.82 -4.93 -14.10
C PHE A 205 4.46 -4.36 -15.36
N GLU A 206 5.26 -5.19 -16.03
CA GLU A 206 5.93 -4.80 -17.28
C GLU A 206 5.47 -5.70 -18.41
N ILE A 207 5.40 -5.12 -19.61
CA ILE A 207 5.24 -5.87 -20.85
C ILE A 207 6.50 -5.62 -21.67
N ALA A 208 7.25 -6.69 -21.93
CA ALA A 208 8.38 -6.67 -22.84
C ALA A 208 7.94 -7.15 -24.24
N ASN A 209 8.56 -6.62 -25.29
CA ASN A 209 8.34 -7.07 -26.65
C ASN A 209 8.77 -8.55 -26.84
N GLY A 210 7.88 -9.37 -27.41
CA GLY A 210 8.13 -10.77 -27.82
C GLY A 210 7.79 -11.80 -26.73
N THR A 211 6.88 -12.75 -26.93
CA THR A 211 6.99 -13.87 -27.91
C THR A 211 5.72 -14.75 -27.90
N PRO A 212 5.49 -15.65 -28.90
CA PRO A 212 6.08 -15.77 -30.24
C PRO A 212 5.06 -15.59 -31.38
N ALA A 213 5.56 -15.30 -32.58
CA ALA A 213 4.83 -15.58 -33.81
C ALA A 213 4.76 -17.11 -34.01
N GLU A 214 3.57 -17.65 -34.21
CA GLU A 214 3.33 -19.06 -34.56
C GLU A 214 3.00 -19.18 -36.06
N PRO A 215 3.14 -20.39 -36.62
CA PRO A 215 4.28 -20.84 -37.43
C PRO A 215 4.28 -20.24 -38.85
N ARG A 216 5.46 -20.09 -39.47
CA ARG A 216 5.52 -20.06 -40.94
C ARG A 216 5.04 -21.41 -41.45
N GLY A 217 3.78 -21.47 -41.86
CA GLY A 217 3.31 -22.51 -42.76
C GLY A 217 3.99 -22.33 -44.09
N ASP A 218 5.07 -23.07 -44.31
CA ASP A 218 5.50 -23.36 -45.68
C ASP A 218 4.44 -24.29 -46.29
N ALA A 219 3.54 -23.71 -47.07
CA ALA A 219 2.75 -24.46 -48.03
C ALA A 219 3.67 -24.86 -49.20
N PRO A 220 3.56 -26.09 -49.73
CA PRO A 220 4.51 -26.61 -50.70
C PRO A 220 4.38 -25.91 -52.05
N SER A 221 5.52 -25.61 -52.67
CA SER A 221 5.59 -25.25 -54.08
C SER A 221 5.26 -26.47 -54.94
N LYS A 222 4.23 -26.31 -55.78
CA LYS A 222 3.76 -27.11 -56.93
C LYS A 222 4.42 -28.47 -57.20
#